data_AF-A0A945PYE2-F1
#
_entry.id   AF-A0A945PYE2-F1
#
_cell.length_a   1.000
_cell.length_b   1.000
_cell.length_c   1.000
_cell.angle_alpha   90.00
_cell.angle_beta   90.00
_cell.angle_gamma   90.00
#
_symmetry.space_group_name_H-M   'P 1'
#
loop_
_entity.id
_entity.type
_entity.pdbx_description
1 polymer ?
#
loop_
_entity_poly.entity_id
_entity_poly.type
_entity_poly.pdbx_seq_one_letter_code
_entity_poly.pdbx_strand_id
1 'polypeptide(L)'
;MTDSAETRLSSSSCAVCGRSTQAGFTRCSVSCDLASKIPLCDGGPLPASWPLGGALISAFILFNQLMFWSLFEVKRSQGEVELAGRFDLGSIIVGALWLIGALWAWGVSQPKRVGDAVIAFAALLAVLGPRFVFEEPLTISCLLFIANFLIACRLYRGSLVLWQSSKKKEK
;
A
#
# COMPACT_ATOMS: atom_id res chain seq x y z
N MET A 1 21.81 40.14 -27.17
CA MET A 1 20.38 39.78 -27.05
C MET A 1 20.31 38.26 -26.97
N THR A 2 20.37 37.74 -25.74
CA THR A 2 20.31 36.31 -25.43
C THR A 2 18.88 36.00 -25.01
N ASP A 3 18.09 35.51 -25.96
CA ASP A 3 16.74 35.04 -25.69
C ASP A 3 16.79 33.82 -24.78
N SER A 4 16.33 34.05 -23.56
CA SER A 4 16.11 33.05 -22.54
C SER A 4 14.88 32.25 -22.94
N ALA A 5 15.09 31.15 -23.68
CA ALA A 5 14.07 30.16 -23.99
C ALA A 5 13.66 29.47 -22.68
N GLU A 6 12.62 30.05 -22.07
CA GLU A 6 11.86 29.57 -20.95
C GLU A 6 11.34 28.16 -21.26
N THR A 7 12.09 27.13 -20.87
CA THR A 7 11.66 25.73 -20.86
C THR A 7 10.50 25.61 -19.87
N ARG A 8 9.29 25.99 -20.28
CA ARG A 8 8.06 25.61 -19.60
C ARG A 8 7.93 24.11 -19.76
N LEU A 9 8.53 23.37 -18.83
CA LEU A 9 8.16 22.01 -18.49
C LEU A 9 6.65 22.02 -18.28
N SER A 10 5.91 21.62 -19.30
CA SER A 10 4.46 21.47 -19.22
C SER A 10 4.19 20.44 -18.15
N SER A 11 3.81 20.93 -16.96
CA SER A 11 3.39 20.08 -15.87
C SER A 11 2.10 19.41 -16.30
N SER A 12 2.20 18.26 -16.95
CA SER A 12 1.03 17.44 -17.24
C SER A 12 0.36 17.11 -15.91
N SER A 13 -0.96 17.20 -15.86
CA SER A 13 -1.75 16.77 -14.70
C SER A 13 -2.25 15.37 -14.95
N CYS A 14 -2.19 14.50 -13.95
CA CYS A 14 -2.70 13.15 -14.06
C CYS A 14 -4.20 13.15 -14.31
N ALA A 15 -4.64 12.51 -15.40
CA ALA A 15 -6.04 12.42 -15.77
C ALA A 15 -6.91 11.58 -14.82
N VAL A 16 -6.35 10.95 -13.78
CA VAL A 16 -7.12 10.28 -12.71
C VAL A 16 -7.21 11.15 -11.45
N CYS A 17 -6.07 11.68 -10.99
CA CYS A 17 -5.93 12.28 -9.66
C CYS A 17 -5.79 13.82 -9.68
N GLY A 18 -5.63 14.43 -10.86
CA GLY A 18 -5.40 15.86 -11.07
C GLY A 18 -4.02 16.38 -10.62
N ARG A 19 -3.19 15.58 -9.96
CA ARG A 19 -1.85 16.01 -9.51
C ARG A 19 -0.85 16.10 -10.65
N SER A 20 0.16 16.95 -10.49
CA SER A 20 1.30 17.06 -11.41
C SER A 20 1.99 15.71 -11.65
N THR A 21 2.26 15.41 -12.90
CA THR A 21 3.02 14.24 -13.37
C THR A 21 4.41 14.68 -13.82
N GLN A 22 5.38 13.77 -13.73
CA GLN A 22 6.68 13.99 -14.34
C GLN A 22 6.55 14.01 -15.87
N ALA A 23 7.42 14.78 -16.53
CA ALA A 23 7.49 14.82 -17.99
C ALA A 23 7.63 13.40 -18.56
N GLY A 24 6.78 13.04 -19.52
CA GLY A 24 6.73 11.71 -20.13
C GLY A 24 5.76 10.71 -19.48
N PHE A 25 5.20 10.98 -18.29
CA PHE A 25 4.22 10.11 -17.64
C PHE A 25 2.81 10.71 -17.66
N THR A 26 1.80 9.91 -18.02
CA THR A 26 0.37 10.32 -18.00
C THR A 26 -0.30 10.13 -16.63
N ARG A 27 0.35 9.40 -15.70
CA ARG A 27 -0.24 9.01 -14.40
C ARG A 27 0.68 9.34 -13.23
N CYS A 28 0.11 9.86 -12.14
CA CYS A 28 0.84 10.41 -10.99
C CYS A 28 1.38 9.35 -10.01
N SER A 29 0.87 8.12 -10.09
CA SER A 29 1.32 7.01 -9.25
C SER A 29 0.92 5.69 -9.88
N VAL A 30 1.49 4.60 -9.37
CA VAL A 30 1.04 3.23 -9.62
C VAL A 30 -0.47 3.09 -9.44
N SER A 31 -1.01 3.65 -8.35
CA SER A 31 -2.45 3.60 -8.07
C SER A 31 -3.29 4.28 -9.15
N CYS A 32 -2.80 5.42 -9.68
CA CYS A 32 -3.52 6.14 -10.74
C CYS A 32 -3.36 5.46 -12.10
N ASP A 33 -2.29 4.71 -12.30
CA ASP A 33 -2.16 3.85 -13.47
C ASP A 33 -3.15 2.68 -13.43
N LEU A 34 -3.21 1.97 -12.29
CA LEU A 34 -4.20 0.91 -12.07
C LEU A 34 -5.62 1.43 -12.23
N ALA A 35 -5.93 2.59 -11.63
CA ALA A 35 -7.25 3.18 -11.72
C ALA A 35 -7.64 3.61 -13.15
N SER A 36 -6.67 3.99 -13.97
CA SER A 36 -6.96 4.37 -15.35
C SER A 36 -7.29 3.22 -16.29
N LYS A 37 -6.99 1.99 -15.87
CA LYS A 37 -7.32 0.76 -16.60
C LYS A 37 -8.71 0.23 -16.23
N ILE A 38 -9.46 0.96 -15.38
CA ILE A 38 -10.83 0.62 -15.03
C ILE A 38 -11.75 1.10 -16.16
N PRO A 39 -12.49 0.21 -16.86
CA PRO A 39 -13.54 0.64 -17.76
C PRO A 39 -14.64 1.32 -16.93
N LEU A 40 -14.84 2.61 -17.17
CA LEU A 40 -16.00 3.35 -16.66
C LEU A 40 -17.14 3.04 -17.64
N CYS A 41 -18.10 2.20 -17.24
CA CYS A 41 -19.31 2.04 -18.03
C CYS A 41 -20.10 3.35 -18.00
N ASP A 42 -20.51 3.82 -19.19
CA ASP A 42 -21.36 5.00 -19.36
C ASP A 42 -22.67 4.83 -18.56
N GLY A 43 -22.77 5.51 -17.42
CA GLY A 43 -24.04 5.76 -16.71
C GLY A 43 -24.48 4.81 -15.59
N GLY A 44 -23.67 3.84 -15.15
CA GLY A 44 -24.02 2.94 -14.03
C GLY A 44 -23.26 3.23 -12.72
N PRO A 45 -23.78 2.84 -11.53
CA PRO A 45 -23.02 2.93 -10.29
C PRO A 45 -21.70 2.19 -10.46
N LEU A 46 -20.60 2.87 -10.11
CA LEU A 46 -19.20 2.43 -10.24
C LEU A 46 -19.09 0.90 -10.28
N PRO A 47 -18.72 0.28 -11.42
CA PRO A 47 -18.54 -1.17 -11.45
C PRO A 47 -17.57 -1.51 -10.32
N ALA A 48 -17.91 -2.51 -9.50
CA ALA A 48 -17.10 -2.98 -8.38
C ALA A 48 -15.66 -3.13 -8.85
N SER A 49 -14.89 -2.05 -8.70
CA SER A 49 -13.67 -1.92 -9.47
C SER A 49 -12.69 -2.91 -8.85
N TRP A 50 -11.99 -3.67 -9.68
CA TRP A 50 -10.90 -4.55 -9.24
C TRP A 50 -10.03 -3.95 -8.12
N PRO A 51 -9.69 -2.64 -8.09
CA PRO A 51 -9.00 -2.03 -6.94
C PRO A 51 -9.79 -1.97 -5.63
N LEU A 52 -11.12 -1.86 -5.63
CA LEU A 52 -11.95 -1.98 -4.43
C LEU A 52 -11.94 -3.42 -3.91
N GLY A 53 -12.08 -4.40 -4.82
CA GLY A 53 -11.95 -5.82 -4.49
C GLY A 53 -10.58 -6.15 -3.90
N GLY A 54 -9.50 -5.67 -4.53
CA GLY A 54 -8.14 -5.80 -4.03
C GLY A 54 -7.94 -5.12 -2.67
N ALA A 55 -8.53 -3.95 -2.44
CA ALA A 55 -8.48 -3.27 -1.15
C ALA A 55 -9.21 -4.06 -0.06
N LEU A 56 -10.38 -4.64 -0.36
CA LEU A 56 -11.13 -5.50 0.57
C LEU A 56 -10.36 -6.78 0.91
N ILE A 57 -9.81 -7.46 -0.09
CA ILE A 57 -8.98 -8.66 0.11
C ILE A 57 -7.76 -8.31 0.99
N SER A 58 -7.08 -7.20 0.69
CA SER A 58 -5.96 -6.74 1.51
C SER A 58 -6.38 -6.40 2.93
N ALA A 59 -7.50 -5.70 3.12
CA ALA A 59 -8.03 -5.39 4.45
C ALA A 59 -8.37 -6.66 5.23
N PHE A 60 -8.97 -7.67 4.59
CA PHE A 60 -9.26 -8.96 5.20
C PHE A 60 -7.97 -9.70 5.61
N ILE A 61 -6.96 -9.72 4.76
CA ILE A 61 -5.69 -10.39 5.06
C ILE A 61 -4.94 -9.68 6.20
N LEU A 62 -4.86 -8.34 6.18
CA LEU A 62 -4.24 -7.55 7.24
C LEU A 62 -5.00 -7.66 8.56
N PHE A 63 -6.34 -7.72 8.51
CA PHE A 63 -7.16 -7.97 9.69
C PHE A 63 -6.84 -9.33 10.30
N ASN A 64 -6.76 -10.39 9.49
CA ASN A 64 -6.40 -11.72 9.99
C ASN A 64 -4.98 -11.76 10.55
N GLN A 65 -4.02 -11.09 9.93
CA GLN A 65 -2.66 -10.94 10.45
C GLN A 65 -2.68 -10.27 11.84
N LEU A 66 -3.42 -9.17 11.99
CA LEU A 66 -3.58 -8.47 13.27
C LEU A 66 -4.26 -9.35 14.33
N MET A 67 -5.28 -10.11 13.92
CA MET A 67 -6.05 -10.99 14.81
C MET A 67 -5.16 -12.13 15.33
N PHE A 68 -4.34 -12.75 14.47
CA PHE A 68 -3.35 -13.74 14.89
C PHE A 68 -2.29 -13.18 15.82
N TRP A 69 -1.76 -11.98 15.53
CA TRP A 69 -0.82 -11.32 16.45
C TRP A 69 -1.47 -11.00 17.81
N SER A 70 -2.73 -10.55 17.82
CA SER A 70 -3.46 -10.27 19.06
C SER A 70 -3.67 -11.55 19.90
N LEU A 71 -4.00 -12.67 19.25
CA LEU A 71 -4.12 -13.97 19.90
C LEU A 71 -2.79 -14.48 20.45
N PHE A 72 -1.67 -14.20 19.75
CA PHE A 72 -0.34 -14.48 20.27
C PHE A 72 -0.09 -13.72 21.58
N GLU A 73 -0.34 -12.42 21.64
CA GLU A 73 -0.13 -11.62 22.86
C GLU A 73 -1.00 -12.12 24.02
N VAL A 74 -2.27 -12.40 23.75
CA VAL A 74 -3.20 -12.94 24.76
C VAL A 74 -2.72 -14.30 25.28
N LYS A 75 -2.38 -15.24 24.38
CA LYS A 75 -1.93 -16.58 24.79
C LYS A 75 -0.57 -16.58 25.46
N ARG A 76 0.33 -15.70 25.04
CA ARG A 76 1.61 -15.47 25.72
C ARG A 76 1.40 -14.98 27.15
N SER A 77 0.46 -14.04 27.37
CA SER A 77 0.13 -13.54 28.71
C SER A 77 -0.49 -14.60 29.63
N GLN A 78 -1.13 -15.62 29.06
CA GLN A 78 -1.71 -16.76 29.79
C GLN A 78 -0.70 -17.87 30.11
N GLY A 79 0.56 -17.73 29.66
CA GLY A 79 1.60 -18.75 29.84
C GLY A 79 1.50 -19.94 28.88
N GLU A 80 0.57 -19.92 27.91
CA GLU A 80 0.42 -20.96 26.89
C GLU A 80 1.40 -20.73 25.73
N VAL A 81 2.69 -20.94 26.00
CA VAL A 81 3.78 -20.58 25.07
C VAL A 81 3.71 -21.33 23.73
N GLU A 82 3.36 -22.62 23.73
CA GLU A 82 3.27 -23.40 22.49
C GLU A 82 2.14 -22.91 21.57
N LEU A 83 0.97 -22.64 22.14
CA LEU A 83 -0.18 -22.15 21.38
C LEU A 83 0.04 -20.71 20.91
N ALA A 84 0.64 -19.86 21.74
CA ALA A 84 1.07 -18.53 21.34
C ALA A 84 1.99 -18.60 20.11
N GLY A 85 3.02 -19.46 20.14
CA GLY A 85 3.95 -19.63 19.02
C GLY A 85 3.26 -20.02 17.69
N ARG A 86 2.18 -20.82 17.75
CA ARG A 86 1.39 -21.16 16.55
C ARG A 86 0.67 -19.94 15.96
N PHE A 87 0.13 -19.07 16.81
CA PHE A 87 -0.50 -17.83 16.36
C PHE A 87 0.52 -16.82 15.81
N ASP A 88 1.71 -16.73 16.42
CA ASP A 88 2.79 -15.89 15.91
C ASP A 88 3.23 -16.36 14.51
N LEU A 89 3.44 -17.66 14.34
CA LEU A 89 3.77 -18.24 13.04
C LEU A 89 2.66 -18.01 12.01
N GLY A 90 1.39 -18.16 12.41
CA GLY A 90 0.23 -17.87 11.56
C GLY A 90 0.21 -16.42 11.06
N SER A 91 0.44 -15.47 11.96
CA SER A 91 0.58 -14.04 11.63
C SER A 91 1.73 -13.80 10.63
N ILE A 92 2.89 -14.41 10.85
CA ILE A 92 4.05 -14.30 9.94
C ILE A 92 3.71 -14.84 8.56
N ILE A 93 3.11 -16.02 8.45
CA ILE A 93 2.76 -16.65 7.16
C ILE A 93 1.78 -15.78 6.39
N VAL A 94 0.70 -15.35 7.04
CA VAL A 94 -0.33 -14.49 6.42
C VAL A 94 0.28 -13.17 5.96
N GLY A 95 1.12 -12.55 6.81
CA GLY A 95 1.81 -11.32 6.48
C GLY A 95 2.81 -11.46 5.32
N ALA A 96 3.55 -12.57 5.26
CA ALA A 96 4.52 -12.83 4.20
C ALA A 96 3.83 -13.06 2.85
N LEU A 97 2.74 -13.84 2.83
CA LEU A 97 1.95 -14.06 1.62
C LEU A 97 1.39 -12.74 1.07
N TRP A 98 0.87 -11.88 1.95
CA TRP A 98 0.39 -10.57 1.55
C TRP A 98 1.51 -9.70 0.98
N LEU A 99 2.67 -9.66 1.65
CA LEU A 99 3.82 -8.86 1.24
C LEU A 99 4.32 -9.28 -0.15
N ILE A 100 4.41 -10.59 -0.42
CA ILE A 100 4.78 -11.12 -1.74
C ILE A 100 3.78 -10.64 -2.80
N GLY A 101 2.47 -10.73 -2.52
CA GLY A 101 1.44 -10.23 -3.44
C GLY A 101 1.53 -8.72 -3.68
N ALA A 102 1.80 -7.94 -2.63
CA ALA A 102 1.99 -6.50 -2.71
C ALA A 102 3.23 -6.13 -3.55
N LEU A 103 4.36 -6.81 -3.34
CA LEU A 103 5.59 -6.63 -4.13
C LEU A 103 5.42 -7.07 -5.59
N TRP A 104 4.68 -8.15 -5.84
CA TRP A 104 4.34 -8.58 -7.19
C TRP A 104 3.50 -7.53 -7.92
N ALA A 105 2.44 -7.04 -7.28
CA ALA A 105 1.58 -5.99 -7.83
C ALA A 105 2.38 -4.71 -8.12
N TRP A 106 3.35 -4.39 -7.27
CA TRP A 106 4.29 -3.31 -7.48
C TRP A 106 5.19 -3.54 -8.71
N GLY A 107 5.83 -4.70 -8.81
CA GLY A 107 6.73 -5.03 -9.92
C GLY A 107 6.04 -4.95 -11.27
N VAL A 108 4.82 -5.47 -11.38
CA VAL A 108 4.01 -5.42 -12.60
C VAL A 108 3.61 -4.00 -12.99
N SER A 109 3.38 -3.12 -12.02
CA SER A 109 2.88 -1.76 -12.27
C SER A 109 3.96 -0.69 -12.45
N GLN A 110 5.22 -1.04 -12.16
CA GLN A 110 6.44 -0.21 -12.16
C GLN A 110 6.31 1.11 -11.35
N PRO A 111 7.19 1.36 -10.36
CA PRO A 111 7.11 2.59 -9.56
C PRO A 111 7.30 3.84 -10.42
N LYS A 112 6.22 4.62 -10.58
CA LYS A 112 6.23 5.88 -11.35
C LYS A 112 6.83 7.06 -10.56
N ARG A 113 7.12 6.87 -9.28
CA ARG A 113 7.73 7.89 -8.39
C ARG A 113 8.75 7.25 -7.45
N VAL A 114 9.87 7.95 -7.25
CA VAL A 114 10.93 7.59 -6.29
C VAL A 114 10.37 7.40 -4.87
N GLY A 115 9.40 8.24 -4.48
CA GLY A 115 8.75 8.15 -3.17
C GLY A 115 7.91 6.88 -2.95
N ASP A 116 7.52 6.17 -4.01
CA ASP A 116 6.96 4.83 -3.87
C ASP A 116 8.12 3.88 -3.52
N ALA A 117 9.23 3.86 -4.28
CA ALA A 117 10.38 2.96 -4.04
C ALA A 117 10.98 3.06 -2.63
N VAL A 118 11.06 4.29 -2.09
CA VAL A 118 11.54 4.55 -0.71
C VAL A 118 10.71 3.83 0.34
N ILE A 119 9.42 3.57 0.09
CA ILE A 119 8.52 2.96 1.08
C ILE A 119 8.66 1.44 1.10
N ALA A 120 8.92 0.79 -0.03
CA ALA A 120 9.28 -0.63 -0.05
C ALA A 120 10.57 -0.84 0.77
N PHE A 121 11.56 0.01 0.54
CA PHE A 121 12.81 0.00 1.30
C PHE A 121 12.60 0.33 2.78
N ALA A 122 11.80 1.34 3.10
CA ALA A 122 11.50 1.71 4.48
C ALA A 122 10.70 0.62 5.21
N ALA A 123 9.80 -0.09 4.52
CA ALA A 123 9.06 -1.21 5.08
C ALA A 123 9.98 -2.41 5.39
N LEU A 124 10.91 -2.73 4.49
CA LEU A 124 11.97 -3.72 4.73
C LEU A 124 12.87 -3.32 5.91
N LEU A 125 13.28 -2.05 5.96
CA LEU A 125 14.06 -1.50 7.07
C LEU A 125 13.28 -1.45 8.38
N ALA A 126 11.96 -1.28 8.37
CA ALA A 126 11.14 -1.32 9.57
C ALA A 126 11.05 -2.74 10.17
N VAL A 127 11.18 -3.79 9.34
CA VAL A 127 11.21 -5.19 9.79
C VAL A 127 12.60 -5.60 10.28
N LEU A 128 13.66 -5.10 9.63
CA LEU A 128 15.04 -5.51 9.92
C LEU A 128 15.75 -4.59 10.90
N GLY A 129 15.53 -3.28 10.81
CA GLY A 129 16.23 -2.24 11.56
C GLY A 129 16.09 -2.31 13.08
N PRO A 130 14.87 -2.49 13.64
CA PRO A 130 14.69 -2.57 15.09
C PRO A 130 15.52 -3.68 15.75
N ARG A 131 15.86 -4.74 15.02
CA ARG A 131 16.66 -5.87 15.52
C ARG A 131 18.13 -5.54 15.74
N PHE A 132 18.63 -4.49 15.10
CA PHE A 132 20.01 -4.05 15.26
C PHE A 132 20.16 -2.93 16.30
N VAL A 133 19.04 -2.38 16.80
CA VAL A 133 19.04 -1.17 17.63
C VAL A 133 18.46 -1.42 19.02
N PHE A 134 17.47 -2.30 19.16
CA PHE A 134 16.80 -2.56 20.43
C PHE A 134 17.23 -3.91 21.03
N GLU A 135 17.56 -3.92 22.33
CA GLU A 135 17.92 -5.14 23.09
C GLU A 135 16.72 -6.10 23.24
N GLU A 136 15.51 -5.57 23.33
CA GLU A 136 14.27 -6.33 23.20
C GLU A 136 13.47 -5.84 21.98
N PRO A 137 13.70 -6.40 20.79
CA PRO A 137 12.97 -6.00 19.61
C PRO A 137 11.50 -6.44 19.72
N LEU A 138 10.60 -5.59 19.19
CA LEU A 138 9.21 -5.95 18.89
C LEU A 138 9.17 -7.29 18.12
N THR A 139 8.10 -8.05 18.33
CA THR A 139 7.93 -9.34 17.66
C THR A 139 7.90 -9.19 16.15
N ILE A 140 8.37 -10.21 15.44
CA ILE A 140 8.44 -10.23 13.97
C ILE A 140 7.05 -9.96 13.37
N SER A 141 6.04 -10.61 13.93
CA SER A 141 4.63 -10.41 13.57
C SER A 141 4.21 -8.95 13.64
N CYS A 142 4.55 -8.25 14.73
CA CYS A 142 4.20 -6.85 14.92
C CYS A 142 4.89 -5.96 13.89
N LEU A 143 6.21 -6.12 13.71
CA LEU A 143 6.97 -5.35 12.73
C LEU A 143 6.48 -5.59 11.30
N LEU A 144 6.20 -6.85 10.95
CA LEU A 144 5.66 -7.23 9.65
C LEU A 144 4.26 -6.65 9.41
N PHE A 145 3.41 -6.62 10.45
CA PHE A 145 2.09 -6.00 10.36
C PHE A 145 2.20 -4.49 10.10
N ILE A 146 3.06 -3.78 10.85
CA ILE A 146 3.28 -2.34 10.65
C ILE A 146 3.76 -2.08 9.22
N ALA A 147 4.74 -2.85 8.74
CA ALA A 147 5.28 -2.73 7.39
C ALA A 147 4.19 -2.95 6.33
N ASN A 148 3.42 -4.03 6.46
CA ASN A 148 2.34 -4.37 5.53
C ASN A 148 1.22 -3.31 5.54
N PHE A 149 0.84 -2.81 6.71
CA PHE A 149 -0.15 -1.74 6.85
C PHE A 149 0.30 -0.46 6.13
N LEU A 150 1.55 -0.04 6.32
CA LEU A 150 2.11 1.13 5.64
C LEU A 150 2.14 0.98 4.12
N ILE A 151 2.54 -0.21 3.63
CA ILE A 151 2.51 -0.53 2.20
C ILE A 151 1.07 -0.47 1.68
N ALA A 152 0.10 -1.03 2.41
CA ALA A 152 -1.31 -1.05 2.01
C ALA A 152 -1.89 0.37 1.92
N CYS A 153 -1.67 1.20 2.94
CA CYS A 153 -2.10 2.60 2.93
C CYS A 153 -1.57 3.36 1.70
N ARG A 154 -0.38 3.00 1.21
CA ARG A 154 0.24 3.63 0.05
C ARG A 154 -0.27 3.07 -1.27
N LEU A 155 -0.36 1.75 -1.40
CA LEU A 155 -0.93 1.08 -2.57
C LEU A 155 -2.34 1.60 -2.87
N TYR A 156 -3.19 1.69 -1.84
CA TYR A 156 -4.59 2.07 -1.97
C TYR A 156 -4.88 3.57 -1.80
N ARG A 157 -3.85 4.42 -1.65
CA ARG A 157 -4.02 5.88 -1.54
C ARG A 157 -4.78 6.48 -2.72
N GLY A 158 -4.53 5.96 -3.94
CA GLY A 158 -5.23 6.41 -5.15
C GLY A 158 -6.74 6.18 -5.09
N SER A 159 -7.18 5.05 -4.51
CA SER A 159 -8.59 4.73 -4.33
C SER A 159 -9.29 5.68 -3.37
N LEU A 160 -8.62 6.09 -2.29
CA LEU A 160 -9.14 7.10 -1.35
C LEU A 160 -9.30 8.48 -2.01
N VAL A 161 -8.33 8.89 -2.82
CA VAL A 161 -8.39 10.18 -3.56
C VAL A 161 -9.50 10.16 -4.61
N LEU A 162 -9.69 9.02 -5.28
CA LEU A 162 -10.80 8.81 -6.22
C LEU A 162 -12.16 8.91 -5.52
N TRP A 163 -12.31 8.25 -4.37
CA TRP A 163 -13.53 8.34 -3.56
C TRP A 163 -13.84 9.78 -3.13
N GLN A 164 -12.83 10.50 -2.63
CA GLN A 164 -12.98 11.92 -2.26
C GLN A 164 -13.36 12.79 -3.47
N SER A 165 -12.82 12.50 -4.65
CA SER A 165 -13.12 13.23 -5.89
C SER A 165 -14.51 12.92 -6.42
N SER A 166 -14.99 11.68 -6.27
CA SER A 166 -16.36 11.27 -6.59
C SER A 166 -17.37 12.06 -5.74
N LYS A 167 -17.14 12.15 -4.42
CA LYS A 167 -17.99 12.91 -3.50
C LYS A 167 -18.04 14.41 -3.80
N LYS A 168 -17.01 14.98 -4.43
CA LYS A 168 -16.99 16.39 -4.85
C LYS A 168 -17.84 16.66 -6.10
N LYS A 169 -18.12 15.65 -6.91
CA LYS A 169 -18.97 15.78 -8.11
C LYS A 169 -20.47 15.57 -7.84
N GLU A 170 -20.81 15.06 -6.66
CA GLU A 170 -22.19 14.92 -6.18
C GLU A 170 -22.73 16.18 -5.48
N LYS A 171 -21.91 17.23 -5.35
CA LYS A 171 -22.32 18.57 -4.86
C LYS A 171 -22.44 19.53 -6.03
#